data_AF-A0A6J6YN58-F1
#
_entry.id   AF-A0A6J6YN58-F1
#
_cell.length_a   1.000
_cell.length_b   1.000
_cell.length_c   1.000
_cell.angle_alpha   90.00
_cell.angle_beta   90.00
_cell.angle_gamma   90.00
#
_symmetry.space_group_name_H-M   'P 1'
#
loop_
_entity.id
_entity.type
_entity.pdbx_description
1 polymer ?
#
loop_
_entity_poly.entity_id
_entity_poly.type
_entity_poly.pdbx_seq_one_letter_code
_entity_poly.pdbx_strand_id
1 'polypeptide(L)'
;MMVFHFGGFPNFMPRTPFSVIPHAMPFQTAIFAGELLWSKIFRKFPNIRFALAEGGIGWIPYFLEKADFVYDHHRAWTKEDFGDKLPSQVFREHVQGCFIDDLTGLRNRDAIGIDAITWECDYPHSDSTWPHAPEVLWKSLVAAQLTDAEIHKVTWQNASRWYQFDPFQHRPQAECTVGALRAQALDVDTTPREYGAAEHTHSLSGKALGYLSTSNSTDTKV
;
A
#
# COMPACT_ATOMS: atom_id res chain seq x y z
N MET A 1 -11.33 -6.17 -12.36
CA MET A 1 -10.37 -5.82 -11.29
C MET A 1 -11.15 -5.54 -10.03
N MET A 2 -10.71 -6.00 -8.87
CA MET A 2 -11.22 -5.56 -7.56
C MET A 2 -10.10 -4.83 -6.82
N VAL A 3 -10.42 -3.75 -6.11
CA VAL A 3 -9.44 -2.98 -5.32
C VAL A 3 -9.86 -3.06 -3.86
N PHE A 4 -8.91 -3.41 -2.99
CA PHE A 4 -9.11 -3.43 -1.56
C PHE A 4 -8.14 -2.47 -0.91
N HIS A 5 -8.70 -1.51 -0.17
CA HIS A 5 -7.99 -0.51 0.61
C HIS A 5 -7.96 -0.99 2.05
N PHE A 6 -6.79 -1.40 2.52
CA PHE A 6 -6.57 -2.13 3.77
C PHE A 6 -7.49 -3.35 3.95
N GLY A 7 -6.93 -4.55 3.87
CA GLY A 7 -7.67 -5.81 3.94
C GLY A 7 -8.40 -6.11 5.27
N GLY A 8 -8.43 -5.17 6.21
CA GLY A 8 -9.15 -5.23 7.50
C GLY A 8 -8.60 -4.24 8.52
N PHE A 9 -9.24 -4.13 9.68
CA PHE A 9 -8.75 -3.33 10.82
C PHE A 9 -8.54 -4.26 12.02
N PRO A 10 -7.32 -4.38 12.57
CA PRO A 10 -7.06 -5.33 13.65
C PRO A 10 -7.51 -4.77 15.01
N ASN A 11 -7.72 -5.69 15.97
CA ASN A 11 -7.95 -5.31 17.36
C ASN A 11 -6.62 -4.94 18.02
N PHE A 12 -6.44 -3.65 18.30
CA PHE A 12 -5.28 -3.15 19.03
C PHE A 12 -5.49 -3.22 20.55
N MET A 13 -4.39 -3.19 21.32
CA MET A 13 -4.48 -3.08 22.78
C MET A 13 -5.19 -1.77 23.19
N PRO A 14 -5.93 -1.71 24.32
CA PRO A 14 -6.74 -0.55 24.70
C PRO A 14 -6.02 0.81 24.83
N ARG A 15 -4.69 0.81 24.95
CA ARG A 15 -3.85 2.03 25.09
C ARG A 15 -2.80 2.15 23.99
N THR A 16 -3.06 1.53 22.85
CA THR A 16 -2.16 1.57 21.70
C THR A 16 -1.97 3.01 21.23
N PRO A 17 -0.71 3.50 21.13
CA PRO A 17 -0.44 4.80 20.51
C PRO A 17 -1.00 4.84 19.10
N PHE A 18 -1.58 5.96 18.68
CA PHE A 18 -2.20 6.08 17.36
C PHE A 18 -1.24 5.71 16.22
N SER A 19 0.05 6.03 16.37
CA SER A 19 1.10 5.70 15.39
C SER A 19 1.26 4.20 15.09
N VAL A 20 0.80 3.32 15.98
CA VAL A 20 0.80 1.87 15.71
C VAL A 20 -0.19 1.51 14.60
N ILE A 21 -1.28 2.28 14.46
CA ILE A 21 -2.32 2.04 13.47
C ILE A 21 -1.73 2.12 12.05
N PRO A 22 -1.23 3.28 11.56
CA PRO A 22 -0.67 3.37 10.21
C PRO A 22 0.57 2.48 10.03
N HIS A 23 1.36 2.24 11.09
CA HIS A 23 2.48 1.31 11.03
C HIS A 23 2.05 -0.14 10.78
N ALA A 24 0.94 -0.59 11.38
CA ALA A 24 0.51 -1.98 11.32
C ALA A 24 -0.34 -2.31 10.08
N MET A 25 -0.93 -1.31 9.42
CA MET A 25 -1.87 -1.54 8.33
C MET A 25 -1.32 -2.35 7.15
N PRO A 26 -0.09 -2.12 6.66
CA PRO A 26 0.49 -2.96 5.60
C PRO A 26 0.54 -4.45 5.96
N PHE A 27 0.82 -4.78 7.23
CA PHE A 27 0.85 -6.15 7.71
C PHE A 27 -0.55 -6.77 7.81
N GLN A 28 -1.57 -5.96 8.11
CA GLN A 28 -2.95 -6.43 8.06
C GLN A 28 -3.38 -6.75 6.62
N THR A 29 -2.92 -5.97 5.63
CA THR A 29 -3.10 -6.29 4.22
C THR A 29 -2.42 -7.62 3.86
N ALA A 30 -1.25 -7.94 4.41
CA ALA A 30 -0.60 -9.24 4.21
C ALA A 30 -1.44 -10.42 4.73
N ILE A 31 -2.14 -10.25 5.86
CA ILE A 31 -3.06 -11.27 6.40
C ILE A 31 -4.20 -11.52 5.40
N PHE A 32 -4.87 -10.46 4.95
CA PHE A 32 -5.95 -10.57 3.96
C PHE A 32 -5.47 -11.18 2.63
N ALA A 33 -4.27 -10.80 2.18
CA ALA A 33 -3.63 -11.37 1.00
C ALA A 33 -3.41 -12.89 1.16
N GLY A 34 -3.07 -13.35 2.37
CA GLY A 34 -3.03 -14.76 2.75
C GLY A 34 -4.39 -15.43 2.65
N GLU A 35 -5.45 -14.81 3.19
CA GLU A 35 -6.81 -15.35 3.09
C GLU A 35 -7.24 -15.52 1.63
N LEU A 36 -6.96 -14.53 0.76
CA LEU A 36 -7.22 -14.64 -0.67
C LEU A 36 -6.44 -15.80 -1.30
N LEU A 37 -5.13 -15.87 -1.04
CA LEU A 37 -4.23 -16.87 -1.62
C LEU A 37 -4.65 -18.30 -1.26
N TRP A 38 -4.94 -18.55 0.01
CA TRP A 38 -5.29 -19.88 0.49
C TRP A 38 -6.77 -20.22 0.27
N SER A 39 -7.62 -19.23 0.00
CA SER A 39 -8.99 -19.51 -0.45
C SER A 39 -9.03 -20.18 -1.83
N LYS A 40 -10.21 -20.64 -2.23
CA LYS A 40 -10.44 -21.20 -3.56
C LYS A 40 -10.64 -20.13 -4.63
N ILE A 41 -10.55 -18.83 -4.30
CA ILE A 41 -11.00 -17.76 -5.21
C ILE A 41 -10.21 -17.69 -6.51
N PHE A 42 -8.88 -17.75 -6.43
CA PHE A 42 -7.99 -17.74 -7.62
C PHE A 42 -8.18 -18.99 -8.47
N ARG A 43 -8.35 -20.15 -7.83
CA ARG A 43 -8.59 -21.44 -8.49
C ARG A 43 -9.97 -21.51 -9.17
N LYS A 44 -10.99 -20.89 -8.56
CA LYS A 44 -12.36 -20.86 -9.09
C LYS A 44 -12.55 -19.81 -10.19
N PHE A 45 -11.80 -18.71 -10.14
CA PHE A 45 -11.92 -17.59 -11.06
C PHE A 45 -10.54 -17.23 -11.63
N PRO A 46 -10.03 -17.96 -12.63
CA PRO A 46 -8.65 -17.82 -13.11
C PRO A 46 -8.32 -16.46 -13.76
N ASN A 47 -9.33 -15.64 -14.05
CA ASN A 47 -9.14 -14.29 -14.58
C ASN A 47 -9.38 -13.18 -13.54
N ILE A 48 -9.71 -13.53 -12.30
CA ILE A 48 -9.91 -12.54 -11.24
C ILE A 48 -8.59 -11.85 -10.92
N ARG A 49 -8.64 -10.57 -10.57
CA ARG A 49 -7.46 -9.80 -10.19
C ARG A 49 -7.79 -8.86 -9.05
N PHE A 50 -6.85 -8.70 -8.14
CA PHE A 50 -6.95 -7.88 -6.94
C PHE A 50 -5.81 -6.87 -6.91
N ALA A 51 -6.13 -5.60 -6.68
CA ALA A 51 -5.15 -4.60 -6.29
C ALA A 51 -5.26 -4.37 -4.77
N LEU A 52 -4.12 -4.39 -4.08
CA LEU A 52 -4.02 -4.11 -2.65
C LEU A 52 -3.54 -2.67 -2.47
N ALA A 53 -4.51 -1.74 -2.39
CA ALA A 53 -4.30 -0.32 -2.21
C ALA A 53 -3.93 0.01 -0.76
N GLU A 54 -3.02 0.98 -0.60
CA GLU A 54 -2.35 1.37 0.66
C GLU A 54 -1.67 0.17 1.36
N GLY A 55 -1.43 -0.91 0.61
CA GLY A 55 -1.01 -2.19 1.16
C GLY A 55 0.47 -2.25 1.54
N GLY A 56 1.29 -1.37 0.97
CA GLY A 56 2.73 -1.52 0.95
C GLY A 56 3.16 -2.78 0.18
N ILE A 57 4.44 -2.85 -0.16
CA ILE A 57 4.97 -3.95 -0.97
C ILE A 57 6.19 -4.64 -0.33
N GLY A 58 6.80 -4.04 0.69
CA GLY A 58 8.00 -4.55 1.36
C GLY A 58 7.82 -5.88 2.09
N TRP A 59 6.58 -6.23 2.48
CA TRP A 59 6.28 -7.52 3.11
C TRP A 59 6.13 -8.67 2.10
N ILE A 60 5.86 -8.36 0.82
CA ILE A 60 5.51 -9.34 -0.21
C ILE A 60 6.62 -10.39 -0.45
N PRO A 61 7.92 -10.04 -0.54
CA PRO A 61 8.98 -11.04 -0.76
C PRO A 61 8.94 -12.17 0.26
N TYR A 62 8.89 -11.80 1.55
CA TYR A 62 8.85 -12.77 2.64
C TYR A 62 7.53 -13.55 2.66
N PHE A 63 6.41 -12.89 2.37
CA PHE A 63 5.11 -13.56 2.27
C PHE A 63 5.11 -14.65 1.20
N LEU A 64 5.68 -14.38 0.03
CA LEU A 64 5.75 -15.34 -1.08
C LEU A 64 6.67 -16.53 -0.75
N GLU A 65 7.86 -16.25 -0.20
CA GLU A 65 8.76 -17.28 0.30
C GLU A 65 8.06 -18.17 1.34
N LYS A 66 7.36 -17.55 2.29
CA LYS A 66 6.65 -18.27 3.35
C LYS A 66 5.48 -19.08 2.82
N ALA A 67 4.76 -18.58 1.82
CA ALA A 67 3.63 -19.29 1.23
C ALA A 67 4.08 -20.59 0.54
N ASP A 68 5.16 -20.53 -0.23
CA ASP A 68 5.73 -21.71 -0.89
C ASP A 68 6.28 -22.72 0.14
N PHE A 69 6.97 -22.22 1.18
CA PHE A 69 7.42 -23.06 2.29
C PHE A 69 6.24 -23.79 2.97
N VAL A 70 5.17 -23.05 3.31
CA VAL A 70 3.98 -23.62 3.96
C VAL A 70 3.32 -24.65 3.06
N TYR A 71 3.18 -24.37 1.78
CA TYR A 71 2.63 -25.34 0.82
C TYR A 71 3.47 -26.59 0.77
N ASP A 72 4.80 -26.47 0.73
CA ASP A 72 5.67 -27.63 0.68
C ASP A 72 5.56 -28.54 1.91
N HIS A 73 5.51 -27.93 3.09
CA HIS A 73 5.51 -28.66 4.35
C HIS A 73 4.14 -29.16 4.80
N HIS A 74 3.06 -28.52 4.34
CA HIS A 74 1.74 -28.70 4.95
C HIS A 74 0.64 -29.14 3.98
N ARG A 75 0.83 -29.04 2.65
CA ARG A 75 -0.22 -29.36 1.66
C ARG A 75 -0.88 -30.72 1.84
N ALA A 76 -0.13 -31.72 2.29
CA ALA A 76 -0.64 -33.08 2.50
C ALA A 76 -1.76 -33.14 3.55
N TRP A 77 -1.65 -32.39 4.65
CA TRP A 77 -2.66 -32.42 5.73
C TRP A 77 -3.66 -31.27 5.63
N THR A 78 -3.26 -30.11 5.10
CA THR A 78 -4.20 -29.01 4.82
C THR A 78 -5.08 -29.30 3.61
N LYS A 79 -4.71 -30.29 2.79
CA LYS A 79 -5.39 -30.67 1.53
C LYS A 79 -5.45 -29.52 0.54
N GLU A 80 -4.48 -28.62 0.61
CA GLU A 80 -4.32 -27.56 -0.38
C GLU A 80 -3.77 -28.14 -1.67
N ASP A 81 -4.35 -27.69 -2.79
CA ASP A 81 -3.97 -28.08 -4.13
C ASP A 81 -3.89 -26.83 -5.01
N PHE A 82 -2.69 -26.54 -5.49
CA PHE A 82 -2.37 -25.46 -6.42
C PHE A 82 -2.02 -26.01 -7.83
N GLY A 83 -2.26 -27.31 -8.07
CA GLY A 83 -1.89 -27.99 -9.30
C GLY A 83 -0.38 -27.96 -9.54
N ASP A 84 0.01 -27.61 -10.76
CA ASP A 84 1.41 -27.52 -11.18
C ASP A 84 2.10 -26.20 -10.80
N LYS A 85 1.42 -25.33 -10.05
CA LYS A 85 1.94 -24.03 -9.62
C LYS A 85 2.24 -24.00 -8.12
N LEU A 86 3.21 -23.18 -7.77
CA LEU A 86 3.44 -22.74 -6.40
C LEU A 86 2.44 -21.63 -6.00
N PRO A 87 2.08 -21.51 -4.72
CA PRO A 87 1.26 -20.39 -4.24
C PRO A 87 1.81 -19.03 -4.65
N SER A 88 3.14 -18.83 -4.60
CA SER A 88 3.74 -17.57 -5.00
C SER A 88 3.57 -17.24 -6.49
N GLN A 89 3.49 -18.27 -7.36
CA GLN A 89 3.19 -18.08 -8.77
C GLN A 89 1.73 -17.66 -8.98
N VAL A 90 0.81 -18.35 -8.29
CA VAL A 90 -0.62 -17.98 -8.31
C VAL A 90 -0.81 -16.55 -7.78
N PHE A 91 -0.13 -16.18 -6.69
CA PHE A 91 -0.22 -14.82 -6.17
C PHE A 91 0.16 -13.76 -7.21
N ARG A 92 1.31 -13.92 -7.88
CA ARG A 92 1.80 -12.95 -8.88
C ARG A 92 0.89 -12.82 -10.11
N GLU A 93 0.10 -13.84 -10.42
CA GLU A 93 -0.87 -13.80 -11.53
C GLU A 93 -2.12 -12.99 -11.20
N HIS A 94 -2.48 -12.95 -9.91
CA HIS A 94 -3.78 -12.46 -9.45
C HIS A 94 -3.71 -11.20 -8.60
N VAL A 95 -2.56 -10.86 -8.02
CA VAL A 95 -2.41 -9.74 -7.08
C VAL A 95 -1.43 -8.69 -7.57
N GLN A 96 -1.87 -7.44 -7.52
CA GLN A 96 -1.06 -6.24 -7.69
C GLN A 96 -0.92 -5.55 -6.33
N GLY A 97 0.32 -5.26 -5.92
CA GLY A 97 0.61 -4.50 -4.72
C GLY A 97 0.75 -3.02 -5.05
N CYS A 98 0.10 -2.17 -4.26
CA CYS A 98 0.24 -0.72 -4.35
C CYS A 98 1.10 -0.18 -3.20
N PHE A 99 1.77 0.94 -3.45
CA PHE A 99 2.57 1.62 -2.43
C PHE A 99 2.61 3.14 -2.66
N ILE A 100 2.73 3.87 -1.55
CA ILE A 100 2.95 5.32 -1.52
C ILE A 100 4.46 5.61 -1.56
N ASP A 101 5.17 5.18 -0.51
CA ASP A 101 6.63 5.19 -0.42
C ASP A 101 7.13 3.92 0.28
N ASP A 102 7.93 3.10 -0.41
CA ASP A 102 8.40 1.82 0.10
C ASP A 102 9.73 1.40 -0.55
N LEU A 103 10.82 2.01 -0.07
CA LEU A 103 12.17 1.71 -0.56
C LEU A 103 12.55 0.23 -0.39
N THR A 104 12.07 -0.42 0.68
CA THR A 104 12.34 -1.84 0.94
C THR A 104 11.72 -2.72 -0.13
N GLY A 105 10.45 -2.49 -0.47
CA GLY A 105 9.78 -3.23 -1.53
C GLY A 105 10.38 -2.94 -2.91
N LEU A 106 10.72 -1.69 -3.22
CA LEU A 106 11.38 -1.34 -4.49
C LEU A 106 12.75 -2.00 -4.66
N ARG A 107 13.54 -2.14 -3.58
CA ARG A 107 14.81 -2.88 -3.59
C ARG A 107 14.63 -4.39 -3.82
N ASN A 108 13.47 -4.93 -3.46
CA ASN A 108 13.14 -6.34 -3.60
C ASN A 108 12.15 -6.61 -4.76
N ARG A 109 12.00 -5.67 -5.69
CA ARG A 109 11.03 -5.73 -6.79
C ARG A 109 11.11 -7.00 -7.64
N ASP A 110 12.30 -7.59 -7.78
CA ASP A 110 12.48 -8.83 -8.53
C ASP A 110 11.85 -10.03 -7.82
N ALA A 111 11.96 -10.09 -6.49
CA ALA A 111 11.33 -11.13 -5.68
C ALA A 111 9.79 -10.98 -5.66
N ILE A 112 9.29 -9.73 -5.70
CA ILE A 112 7.86 -9.42 -5.80
C ILE A 112 7.35 -9.78 -7.20
N GLY A 113 8.12 -9.43 -8.24
CA GLY A 113 7.70 -9.40 -9.63
C GLY A 113 7.32 -7.98 -10.04
N ILE A 114 8.16 -7.35 -10.87
CA ILE A 114 7.99 -5.94 -11.27
C ILE A 114 6.63 -5.63 -11.90
N ASP A 115 6.04 -6.61 -12.58
CA ASP A 115 4.74 -6.47 -13.27
C ASP A 115 3.53 -6.51 -12.31
N ALA A 116 3.76 -6.77 -11.03
CA ALA A 116 2.76 -6.76 -9.96
C ALA A 116 2.83 -5.52 -9.07
N ILE A 117 3.75 -4.57 -9.33
CA ILE A 117 3.94 -3.37 -8.50
C ILE A 117 3.28 -2.16 -9.15
N THR A 118 2.55 -1.35 -8.39
CA THR A 118 1.99 -0.08 -8.88
C THR A 118 2.16 1.00 -7.82
N TRP A 119 2.54 2.19 -8.25
CA TRP A 119 2.61 3.34 -7.37
C TRP A 119 1.23 4.00 -7.19
N GLU A 120 0.94 4.51 -6.00
CA GLU A 120 -0.23 5.33 -5.72
C GLU A 120 0.15 6.56 -4.88
N CYS A 121 -0.63 7.64 -5.02
CA CYS A 121 -0.39 8.88 -4.26
C CYS A 121 -1.16 8.92 -2.92
N ASP A 122 -2.27 8.19 -2.87
CA ASP A 122 -3.26 8.19 -1.78
C ASP A 122 -3.77 9.57 -1.33
N TYR A 123 -3.92 10.50 -2.27
CA TYR A 123 -4.52 11.80 -1.97
C TYR A 123 -6.01 11.65 -1.58
N PRO A 124 -6.52 12.32 -0.53
CA PRO A 124 -5.88 13.35 0.29
C PRO A 124 -5.48 12.87 1.70
N HIS A 125 -5.19 11.58 1.88
CA HIS A 125 -4.87 11.04 3.20
C HIS A 125 -3.60 11.65 3.80
N SER A 126 -3.46 11.53 5.12
CA SER A 126 -2.35 12.16 5.86
C SER A 126 -0.97 11.60 5.53
N ASP A 127 -0.91 10.37 5.04
CA ASP A 127 0.28 9.68 4.56
C ASP A 127 0.54 9.89 3.06
N SER A 128 -0.40 10.53 2.36
CA SER A 128 -0.19 11.01 1.00
C SER A 128 1.05 11.89 0.91
N THR A 129 1.76 11.74 -0.20
CA THR A 129 2.94 12.57 -0.51
C THR A 129 2.59 13.80 -1.33
N TRP A 130 1.31 14.03 -1.64
CA TRP A 130 0.85 15.24 -2.31
C TRP A 130 1.14 16.49 -1.46
N PRO A 131 1.56 17.63 -2.06
CA PRO A 131 1.71 17.91 -3.50
C PRO A 131 3.08 17.56 -4.10
N HIS A 132 3.97 17.00 -3.29
CA HIS A 132 5.35 16.66 -3.66
C HIS A 132 5.54 15.19 -4.08
N ALA A 133 4.43 14.54 -4.45
CA ALA A 133 4.39 13.11 -4.71
C ALA A 133 5.41 12.64 -5.75
N PRO A 134 5.59 13.34 -6.90
CA PRO A 134 6.63 12.97 -7.86
C PRO A 134 8.05 13.06 -7.30
N GLU A 135 8.35 14.08 -6.48
CA GLU A 135 9.68 14.27 -5.89
C GLU A 135 9.98 13.20 -4.82
N VAL A 136 9.00 12.84 -4.00
CA VAL A 136 9.15 11.78 -3.00
C VAL A 136 9.35 10.44 -3.69
N LEU A 137 8.48 10.09 -4.64
CA LEU A 137 8.61 8.87 -5.42
C LEU A 137 9.97 8.79 -6.14
N TRP A 138 10.39 9.88 -6.79
CA TRP A 138 11.66 9.91 -7.55
C TRP A 138 12.87 9.57 -6.68
N LYS A 139 12.91 10.05 -5.43
CA LYS A 139 13.99 9.70 -4.48
C LYS A 139 14.07 8.19 -4.26
N SER A 140 12.93 7.53 -4.05
CA SER A 140 12.86 6.09 -3.79
C SER A 140 13.18 5.25 -5.04
N LEU A 141 12.71 5.68 -6.22
CA LEU A 141 13.05 5.03 -7.49
C LEU A 141 14.55 5.06 -7.77
N VAL A 142 15.20 6.22 -7.58
CA VAL A 142 16.65 6.38 -7.74
C VAL A 142 17.42 5.58 -6.68
N ALA A 143 17.01 5.63 -5.42
CA ALA A 143 17.67 4.91 -4.34
C ALA A 143 17.57 3.38 -4.48
N ALA A 144 16.53 2.87 -5.16
CA ALA A 144 16.37 1.47 -5.52
C ALA A 144 16.98 1.11 -6.89
N GLN A 145 17.57 2.07 -7.60
CA GLN A 145 18.23 1.88 -8.90
C GLN A 145 17.29 1.26 -9.94
N LEU A 146 16.07 1.79 -10.06
CA LEU A 146 15.16 1.38 -11.13
C LEU A 146 15.61 1.97 -12.46
N THR A 147 15.58 1.16 -13.51
CA THR A 147 15.74 1.57 -14.91
C THR A 147 14.50 2.32 -15.40
N ASP A 148 14.65 3.11 -16.47
CA ASP A 148 13.51 3.84 -17.07
C ASP A 148 12.34 2.91 -17.44
N ALA A 149 12.63 1.70 -17.91
CA ALA A 149 11.62 0.70 -18.22
C ALA A 149 10.85 0.24 -16.97
N GLU A 150 11.54 0.00 -15.86
CA GLU A 150 10.92 -0.37 -14.58
C GLU A 150 10.12 0.79 -13.99
N ILE A 151 10.62 2.02 -14.11
CA ILE A 151 9.90 3.23 -13.70
C ILE A 151 8.59 3.33 -14.47
N HIS A 152 8.60 3.16 -15.80
CA HIS A 152 7.36 3.16 -16.59
C HIS A 152 6.38 2.05 -16.16
N LYS A 153 6.89 0.84 -15.87
CA LYS A 153 6.06 -0.25 -15.35
C LYS A 153 5.34 0.14 -14.08
N VAL A 154 6.10 0.56 -13.06
CA VAL A 154 5.60 0.87 -11.72
C VAL A 154 4.68 2.10 -11.71
N THR A 155 5.02 3.13 -12.48
CA THR A 155 4.31 4.42 -12.42
C THR A 155 3.03 4.46 -13.23
N TRP A 156 2.92 3.70 -14.33
CA TRP A 156 1.70 3.76 -15.15
C TRP A 156 1.38 2.49 -15.94
N GLN A 157 2.34 1.78 -16.53
CA GLN A 157 2.02 0.68 -17.46
C GLN A 157 1.33 -0.49 -16.75
N ASN A 158 1.74 -0.80 -15.52
CA ASN A 158 1.11 -1.86 -14.73
C ASN A 158 -0.34 -1.47 -14.40
N ALA A 159 -0.59 -0.24 -13.96
CA ALA A 159 -1.94 0.25 -13.72
C ALA A 159 -2.78 0.18 -15.02
N SER A 160 -2.32 0.74 -16.13
CA SER A 160 -3.03 0.72 -17.42
C SER A 160 -3.35 -0.70 -17.89
N ARG A 161 -2.42 -1.65 -17.75
CA ARG A 161 -2.63 -3.07 -18.08
C ARG A 161 -3.66 -3.74 -17.17
N TRP A 162 -3.61 -3.46 -15.87
CA TRP A 162 -4.48 -4.10 -14.88
C TRP A 162 -5.91 -3.55 -14.92
N TYR A 163 -6.06 -2.24 -15.07
CA TYR A 163 -7.35 -1.55 -15.18
C TYR A 163 -7.87 -1.45 -16.62
N GLN A 164 -7.10 -1.92 -17.60
CA GLN A 164 -7.50 -2.05 -19.01
C GLN A 164 -7.93 -0.72 -19.65
N PHE A 165 -7.15 0.34 -19.43
CA PHE A 165 -7.38 1.65 -20.04
C PHE A 165 -6.13 2.15 -20.77
N ASP A 166 -6.34 2.96 -21.80
CA ASP A 166 -5.28 3.71 -22.48
C ASP A 166 -5.09 5.06 -21.76
N PRO A 167 -3.95 5.29 -21.08
CA PRO A 167 -3.70 6.53 -20.36
C PRO A 167 -3.55 7.74 -21.30
N PHE A 168 -3.39 7.50 -22.62
CA PHE A 168 -3.16 8.53 -23.61
C PHE A 168 -4.34 8.75 -24.58
N GLN A 169 -5.49 8.10 -24.31
CA GLN A 169 -6.69 8.23 -25.13
C GLN A 169 -7.13 9.70 -25.32
N HIS A 170 -6.95 10.53 -24.28
CA HIS A 170 -7.44 11.92 -24.25
C HIS A 170 -6.32 12.97 -24.16
N ARG A 171 -5.11 12.56 -23.80
CA ARG A 171 -3.97 13.47 -23.64
C ARG A 171 -2.70 12.78 -24.13
N PRO A 172 -1.93 13.38 -25.06
CA PRO A 172 -0.68 12.80 -25.53
C PRO A 172 0.32 12.61 -24.38
N GLN A 173 1.15 11.58 -24.47
CA GLN A 173 2.14 11.27 -23.43
C GLN A 173 3.07 12.46 -23.09
N ALA A 174 3.46 13.24 -24.09
CA ALA A 174 4.30 14.42 -23.89
C ALA A 174 3.66 15.49 -22.97
N GLU A 175 2.33 15.56 -22.93
CA GLU A 175 1.56 16.49 -22.09
C GLU A 175 1.23 15.91 -20.70
N CYS A 176 1.53 14.62 -20.46
CA CYS A 176 1.30 13.95 -19.18
C CYS A 176 2.50 13.96 -18.24
N THR A 177 3.57 14.71 -18.57
CA THR A 177 4.72 14.84 -17.68
C THR A 177 4.37 15.71 -16.45
N VAL A 178 5.09 15.52 -15.34
CA VAL A 178 4.90 16.31 -14.11
C VAL A 178 4.98 17.82 -14.41
N GLY A 179 5.96 18.24 -15.21
CA GLY A 179 6.14 19.63 -15.61
C GLY A 179 4.98 20.16 -16.46
N ALA A 180 4.55 19.39 -17.47
CA ALA A 180 3.44 19.78 -18.35
C ALA A 180 2.11 19.90 -17.59
N LEU A 181 1.84 18.98 -16.65
CA LEU A 181 0.63 19.00 -15.83
C LEU A 181 0.64 20.15 -14.82
N ARG A 182 1.78 20.42 -14.16
CA ARG A 182 1.90 21.55 -13.23
C ARG A 182 1.77 22.91 -13.92
N ALA A 183 2.26 23.04 -15.16
CA ALA A 183 2.09 24.27 -15.95
C ALA A 183 0.62 24.58 -16.27
N GLN A 184 -0.28 23.59 -16.18
CA GLN A 184 -1.73 23.76 -16.37
C GLN A 184 -2.51 24.03 -15.08
N ALA A 185 -1.85 24.01 -13.92
CA ALA A 185 -2.49 24.09 -12.60
C ALA A 185 -1.89 25.22 -11.73
N LEU A 186 -1.52 26.35 -12.35
CA LEU A 186 -0.86 27.48 -11.67
C LEU A 186 -1.79 28.23 -10.70
N ASP A 187 -3.09 28.02 -10.83
CA ASP A 187 -4.15 28.60 -10.01
C ASP A 187 -4.53 27.74 -8.79
N VAL A 188 -3.93 26.56 -8.64
CA VAL A 188 -4.23 25.63 -7.54
C VAL A 188 -3.36 25.94 -6.31
N ASP A 189 -4.00 26.29 -5.18
CA ASP A 189 -3.32 26.41 -3.88
C ASP A 189 -2.96 25.02 -3.34
N THR A 190 -1.66 24.71 -3.34
CA THR A 190 -1.12 23.45 -2.81
C THR A 190 -0.58 23.56 -1.40
N THR A 191 -0.85 24.66 -0.69
CA THR A 191 -0.37 24.85 0.69
C THR A 191 -0.97 23.78 1.59
N PRO A 192 -0.16 22.95 2.28
CA PRO A 192 -0.69 21.98 3.24
C PRO A 192 -1.52 22.70 4.29
N ARG A 193 -2.72 22.17 4.56
CA ARG A 193 -3.62 22.70 5.59
C ARG A 193 -3.78 21.64 6.66
N GLU A 194 -3.39 21.99 7.88
CA GLU A 194 -3.66 21.16 9.04
C GLU A 194 -5.14 21.29 9.41
N TYR A 195 -5.89 20.21 9.22
CA TYR A 195 -7.24 20.08 9.76
C TYR A 195 -7.18 19.09 10.92
N GLY A 196 -7.53 19.51 12.13
CA GLY A 196 -7.64 18.60 13.28
C GLY A 196 -6.85 18.96 14.54
N ALA A 197 -6.83 20.23 14.97
CA ALA A 197 -6.80 20.44 16.41
C ALA A 197 -7.99 19.68 17.01
N ALA A 198 -7.78 18.89 18.05
CA ALA A 198 -8.78 18.06 18.69
C ALA A 198 -9.87 18.86 19.43
N GLU A 199 -10.52 19.82 18.77
CA GLU A 199 -11.66 20.58 19.30
C GLU A 199 -13.01 19.89 19.03
N HIS A 200 -13.01 18.78 18.28
CA HIS A 200 -14.17 17.88 18.23
C HIS A 200 -14.13 16.86 19.37
N THR A 201 -14.05 17.35 20.62
CA THR A 201 -14.38 16.57 21.81
C THR A 201 -15.89 16.39 21.91
N HIS A 202 -16.49 15.59 21.02
CA HIS A 202 -17.80 15.02 21.30
C HIS A 202 -17.62 13.81 22.22
N SER A 203 -17.79 14.10 23.51
CA SER A 203 -18.04 13.18 24.63
C SER A 203 -17.15 11.93 24.72
N LEU A 204 -15.91 12.11 25.16
CA LEU A 204 -15.27 11.06 25.95
C LEU A 204 -15.93 11.08 27.33
N SER A 205 -16.51 9.94 27.75
CA SER A 205 -17.14 9.80 29.07
C SER A 205 -16.20 10.31 30.19
N GLY A 206 -16.77 10.89 31.25
CA GLY A 206 -16.06 11.63 32.30
C GLY A 206 -14.89 10.92 33.01
N LYS A 207 -14.65 9.63 32.75
CA LYS A 207 -13.44 8.91 33.19
C LYS A 207 -12.18 9.26 32.40
N ALA A 208 -12.29 9.75 31.16
CA ALA A 208 -11.14 10.12 30.32
C ALA A 208 -10.55 11.50 30.69
N LEU A 209 -11.38 12.43 31.17
CA LEU A 209 -10.96 13.78 31.56
C LEU A 209 -10.03 13.79 32.78
N GLY A 210 -10.20 12.87 33.74
CA GLY A 210 -9.32 12.75 34.90
C GLY A 210 -7.91 12.23 34.57
N TYR A 211 -7.71 11.64 33.39
CA TYR A 211 -6.40 11.09 32.97
C TYR A 211 -5.51 12.13 32.28
N LEU A 212 -6.08 13.20 31.72
CA LEU A 212 -5.32 14.29 31.09
C LEU A 212 -4.90 15.38 32.08
N SER A 213 -5.55 15.46 33.25
CA SER A 213 -5.18 16.42 34.30
C SER A 213 -3.92 16.02 35.06
N THR A 214 -3.50 14.75 35.00
CA THR A 214 -2.31 14.25 35.73
C THR A 214 -1.02 14.27 34.92
N SER A 215 -1.08 14.55 33.61
CA SER A 215 0.12 14.62 32.74
C SER A 215 0.72 16.01 32.59
N ASN A 216 0.06 17.05 33.12
CA ASN A 216 0.52 18.45 33.00
C ASN A 216 1.16 19.01 34.28
N SER A 217 1.48 18.19 35.30
CA SER A 217 2.33 18.67 36.39
C SER A 217 3.79 18.64 35.94
N THR A 218 4.24 19.77 35.42
CA THR A 218 5.65 20.14 35.30
C THR A 218 6.35 20.00 36.65
N ASP A 219 7.19 18.99 36.82
CA ASP A 219 8.24 18.99 37.84
C ASP A 219 9.61 19.10 37.17
N THR A 220 9.97 20.35 36.86
CA THR A 220 11.36 20.79 36.94
C THR A 220 11.81 20.72 38.39
N LYS A 221 12.81 19.89 38.71
CA LYS A 221 13.97 20.26 39.55
C LYS A 221 14.92 19.07 39.83
N VAL A 222 16.20 19.34 39.53
CA VAL A 222 17.49 18.72 39.94
C VAL A 222 17.79 17.33 39.39
#